data_AF-X1HR56-F1
#
_entry.id   AF-X1HR56-F1
#
_cell.length_a   1.000
_cell.length_b   1.000
_cell.length_c   1.000
_cell.angle_alpha   90.00
_cell.angle_beta   90.00
_cell.angle_gamma   90.00
#
_symmetry.space_group_name_H-M   'P 1'
#
loop_
_entity.id
_entity.type
_entity.pdbx_description
1 polymer ?
#
loop_
_entity_poly.entity_id
_entity_poly.type
_entity_poly.pdbx_seq_one_letter_code
_entity_poly.pdbx_strand_id
1 'polypeptide(L)'
;MVVCKDNHSEIDYAKLSQTVKLGVRFLDDVIDVNQFPLPEIAEITQATRKIGLGVMGFADMLIQLGIPYDSEQALITAEELVHFISDEANKASIELAEERGVFPAFKGSVYDAPGGPRFRNASRTTIAPTGSLSIIANCSSGIEPIFALSYVRHIQLQTHQEFQSLCS
;
A
#
# COMPACT_ATOMS: atom_id res chain seq x y z
N MET A 1 4.08 -1.37 -12.27
CA MET A 1 3.63 -0.06 -11.75
C MET A 1 4.37 1.08 -12.42
N VAL A 2 5.55 0.82 -13.00
CA VAL A 2 6.22 1.71 -13.97
C VAL A 2 5.94 1.20 -15.39
N VAL A 3 5.81 2.12 -16.35
CA VAL A 3 5.73 1.82 -17.78
C VAL A 3 6.84 2.56 -18.52
N CYS A 4 7.44 1.91 -19.51
CA CYS A 4 8.47 2.50 -20.36
C CYS A 4 7.84 2.91 -21.70
N LYS A 5 7.92 4.21 -22.04
CA LYS A 5 7.52 4.74 -23.34
C LYS A 5 8.68 5.54 -23.92
N ASP A 6 9.13 5.18 -25.12
CA ASP A 6 10.13 5.92 -25.90
C ASP A 6 11.38 6.35 -25.09
N ASN A 7 12.01 5.40 -24.38
CA ASN A 7 13.17 5.62 -23.49
C ASN A 7 12.90 6.46 -22.22
N HIS A 8 11.64 6.73 -21.87
CA HIS A 8 11.26 7.37 -20.61
C HIS A 8 10.42 6.41 -19.75
N SER A 9 10.77 6.31 -18.47
CA SER A 9 10.03 5.53 -17.48
C SER A 9 9.11 6.45 -16.69
N GLU A 10 7.84 6.08 -16.56
CA GLU A 10 6.85 6.85 -15.80
C GLU A 10 5.97 5.93 -14.93
N ILE A 11 5.39 6.50 -13.87
CA ILE A 11 4.46 5.77 -13.01
C ILE A 11 3.11 5.62 -13.72
N ASP A 12 2.59 4.39 -13.78
CA ASP A 12 1.27 4.09 -14.32
C ASP A 12 0.19 4.37 -13.26
N TYR A 13 -0.19 5.64 -13.15
CA TYR A 13 -1.21 6.10 -12.20
C TYR A 13 -2.59 5.49 -12.45
N ALA A 14 -2.93 5.17 -13.70
CA ALA A 14 -4.21 4.55 -14.02
C ALA A 14 -4.29 3.14 -13.43
N LYS A 15 -3.25 2.33 -13.61
CA LYS A 15 -3.15 1.00 -12.99
C LYS A 15 -3.04 1.08 -11.48
N LEU A 16 -2.31 2.06 -10.96
CA LEU A 16 -2.18 2.27 -9.51
C LEU A 16 -3.54 2.59 -8.87
N SER A 17 -4.34 3.49 -9.44
CA SER A 17 -5.70 3.81 -8.98
C SER A 17 -6.58 2.56 -8.89
N GLN A 18 -6.63 1.76 -9.97
CA GLN A 18 -7.40 0.51 -9.97
C GLN A 18 -6.92 -0.47 -8.89
N THR A 19 -5.61 -0.57 -8.68
CA THR A 19 -5.02 -1.45 -7.68
C THR A 19 -5.34 -0.98 -6.26
N VAL A 20 -5.26 0.32 -5.99
CA VAL A 20 -5.64 0.92 -4.70
C VAL A 20 -7.11 0.66 -4.39
N LYS A 21 -8.00 0.88 -5.37
CA LYS A 21 -9.44 0.62 -5.23
C LYS A 21 -9.73 -0.84 -4.88
N LEU A 22 -9.10 -1.78 -5.60
CA LEU A 22 -9.22 -3.21 -5.31
C LEU A 22 -8.64 -3.56 -3.93
N GLY A 23 -7.50 -2.97 -3.56
CA GLY A 23 -6.86 -3.17 -2.26
C GLY A 23 -7.74 -2.71 -1.10
N VAL A 24 -8.36 -1.53 -1.21
CA VAL A 24 -9.30 -1.02 -0.19
C VAL A 24 -10.49 -1.95 -0.05
N ARG A 25 -11.10 -2.40 -1.15
CA ARG A 25 -12.23 -3.32 -1.08
C ARG A 25 -11.84 -4.67 -0.49
N PHE A 26 -10.72 -5.23 -0.92
CA PHE A 26 -10.19 -6.49 -0.37
C PHE A 26 -9.98 -6.39 1.14
N LEU A 27 -9.34 -5.32 1.62
CA LEU A 27 -9.10 -5.12 3.05
C LEU A 27 -10.41 -4.89 3.84
N ASP A 28 -11.41 -4.22 3.25
CA ASP A 28 -12.74 -4.10 3.87
C ASP A 28 -13.45 -5.45 3.97
N ASP A 29 -13.38 -6.28 2.92
CA ASP A 29 -13.97 -7.63 2.89
C ASP A 29 -13.29 -8.55 3.92
N VAL A 30 -11.97 -8.43 4.12
CA VAL A 30 -11.22 -9.22 5.10
C VAL A 30 -11.76 -9.01 6.52
N ILE A 31 -12.23 -7.81 6.88
CA ILE A 31 -12.80 -7.53 8.20
C ILE A 31 -14.02 -8.43 8.49
N ASP A 32 -14.83 -8.72 7.46
CA ASP A 32 -16.08 -9.47 7.62
C ASP A 32 -15.85 -10.98 7.73
N VAL A 33 -14.76 -11.50 7.14
CA VAL A 33 -14.41 -12.93 7.19
C VAL A 33 -13.41 -13.28 8.30
N ASN A 34 -12.78 -12.28 8.92
CA ASN A 34 -11.75 -12.52 9.93
C ASN A 34 -12.32 -13.14 11.21
N GLN A 35 -11.55 -14.06 11.81
CA GLN A 35 -11.88 -14.68 13.08
C GLN A 35 -10.98 -14.10 14.17
N PHE A 36 -11.59 -13.43 15.16
CA PHE A 36 -10.86 -12.79 16.24
C PHE A 36 -10.81 -13.69 17.48
N PRO A 37 -9.67 -13.73 18.19
CA PRO A 37 -9.52 -14.56 19.39
C PRO A 37 -10.35 -14.07 20.58
N LEU A 38 -10.69 -12.77 20.60
CA LEU A 38 -11.45 -12.12 21.66
C LEU A 38 -12.64 -11.35 21.05
N PRO A 39 -13.86 -11.47 21.62
CA PRO A 39 -15.04 -10.79 21.08
C PRO A 39 -14.93 -9.27 21.13
N GLU A 40 -14.26 -8.71 22.13
CA GLU A 40 -14.05 -7.26 22.27
C GLU A 40 -13.24 -6.68 21.10
N ILE A 41 -12.28 -7.47 20.58
CA ILE A 41 -11.50 -7.08 19.40
C ILE A 41 -12.38 -7.10 18.15
N ALA A 42 -13.24 -8.11 18.02
CA ALA A 42 -14.18 -8.19 16.90
C ALA A 42 -15.12 -6.99 16.88
N GLU A 43 -15.70 -6.64 18.04
CA GLU A 43 -16.60 -5.50 18.18
C GLU A 43 -15.94 -4.18 17.77
N ILE A 44 -14.74 -3.90 18.30
CA ILE A 44 -14.02 -2.64 17.98
C ILE A 44 -13.59 -2.62 16.50
N THR A 45 -13.14 -3.75 15.97
CA THR A 45 -12.70 -3.84 14.57
C THR A 45 -13.87 -3.65 13.61
N GLN A 46 -15.02 -4.27 13.87
CA GLN A 46 -16.22 -4.09 13.06
C GLN A 46 -16.80 -2.68 13.22
N ALA A 47 -16.71 -2.08 14.40
CA ALA A 47 -17.21 -0.73 14.65
C ALA A 47 -16.38 0.35 13.93
N THR A 48 -15.06 0.19 13.88
CA THR A 48 -14.15 1.20 13.30
C THR A 48 -13.74 0.91 11.86
N ARG A 49 -13.77 -0.36 11.45
CA ARG A 49 -13.37 -0.86 10.14
C ARG A 49 -12.04 -0.31 9.63
N LYS A 50 -11.06 -0.20 10.52
CA LYS A 50 -9.72 0.30 10.19
C LYS A 50 -9.03 -0.67 9.24
N ILE A 51 -8.52 -0.15 8.12
CA ILE A 51 -7.65 -0.88 7.20
C ILE A 51 -6.30 -0.17 7.11
N GLY A 52 -5.32 -0.88 6.54
CA GLY A 52 -3.95 -0.39 6.37
C GLY A 52 -3.39 -0.80 5.01
N LEU A 53 -3.74 -0.05 3.97
CA LEU A 53 -3.14 -0.16 2.65
C LEU A 53 -1.76 0.50 2.65
N GLY A 54 -0.73 -0.28 2.34
CA GLY A 54 0.65 0.18 2.22
C GLY A 54 1.24 -0.08 0.86
N VAL A 55 2.52 0.30 0.72
CA VAL A 55 3.32 0.06 -0.48
C VAL A 55 4.54 -0.79 -0.12
N MET A 56 5.08 -1.46 -1.15
CA MET A 56 6.39 -2.09 -1.14
C MET A 56 7.03 -1.89 -2.52
N GLY A 57 8.33 -2.13 -2.67
CA GLY A 57 9.04 -1.95 -3.94
C GLY A 57 9.34 -0.49 -4.29
N PHE A 58 9.35 0.42 -3.31
CA PHE A 58 9.61 1.85 -3.58
C PHE A 58 11.02 2.09 -4.15
N ALA A 59 12.04 1.41 -3.61
CA ALA A 59 13.41 1.55 -4.11
C ALA A 59 13.55 1.01 -5.54
N ASP A 60 12.90 -0.12 -5.85
CA ASP A 60 12.90 -0.67 -7.22
C ASP A 60 12.19 0.24 -8.22
N MET A 61 11.14 0.94 -7.77
CA MET A 61 10.45 1.94 -8.60
C MET A 61 11.36 3.11 -8.92
N LEU A 62 12.05 3.67 -7.91
CA LEU A 62 13.00 4.78 -8.13
C LEU A 62 14.11 4.39 -9.10
N ILE A 63 14.63 3.17 -8.98
CA ILE A 63 15.64 2.63 -9.91
C ILE A 63 15.10 2.57 -11.34
N GLN A 64 13.89 2.05 -11.54
CA GLN A 64 13.27 1.99 -12.88
C GLN A 64 13.05 3.39 -13.48
N LEU A 65 12.80 4.39 -12.64
CA LEU A 65 12.67 5.79 -13.01
C LEU A 65 14.03 6.49 -13.19
N GLY A 66 15.15 5.84 -12.85
CA GLY A 66 16.49 6.44 -12.89
C GLY A 66 16.72 7.52 -11.81
N ILE A 67 15.97 7.46 -10.71
CA ILE A 67 16.02 8.44 -9.63
C ILE A 67 16.88 7.90 -8.47
N PRO A 68 17.96 8.60 -8.06
CA PRO A 68 18.72 8.23 -6.86
C PRO A 68 17.85 8.36 -5.61
N TYR A 69 17.92 7.36 -4.73
CA TYR A 69 17.09 7.33 -3.52
C TYR A 69 17.33 8.55 -2.61
N ASP A 70 18.58 9.02 -2.52
CA ASP A 70 19.03 10.15 -1.71
C ASP A 70 18.93 11.50 -2.42
N SER A 71 17.94 11.66 -3.31
CA SER A 71 17.72 12.90 -4.07
C SER A 71 16.45 13.64 -3.68
N GLU A 72 16.43 14.95 -3.92
CA GLU A 72 15.22 15.77 -3.80
C GLU A 72 14.09 15.26 -4.71
N GLN A 73 14.45 14.77 -5.90
CA GLN A 73 13.50 14.17 -6.83
C GLN A 73 12.83 12.92 -6.24
N ALA A 74 13.55 12.09 -5.47
CA ALA A 74 12.95 10.94 -4.79
C ALA A 74 11.94 11.37 -3.72
N LEU A 75 12.21 12.46 -2.98
CA LEU A 75 11.28 13.01 -1.99
C LEU A 75 9.99 13.53 -2.65
N ILE A 76 10.12 14.30 -3.73
CA ILE A 76 8.98 14.80 -4.51
C ILE A 76 8.15 13.62 -5.04
N THR A 77 8.81 12.62 -5.62
CA THR A 77 8.15 11.42 -6.15
C THR A 77 7.42 10.65 -5.04
N ALA A 78 8.01 10.55 -3.85
CA ALA A 78 7.38 9.91 -2.70
C ALA A 78 6.12 10.67 -2.24
N GLU A 79 6.20 12.00 -2.14
CA GLU A 79 5.08 12.86 -1.75
C GLU A 79 3.92 12.73 -2.75
N GLU A 80 4.19 12.85 -4.04
CA GLU A 80 3.19 12.69 -5.11
C GLU A 80 2.55 11.30 -5.08
N LEU A 81 3.34 10.25 -4.94
CA LEU A 81 2.86 8.88 -4.90
C LEU A 81 1.95 8.63 -3.68
N VAL A 82 2.38 9.04 -2.49
CA VAL A 82 1.62 8.82 -1.25
C VAL A 82 0.35 9.66 -1.25
N HIS A 83 0.40 10.90 -1.75
CA HIS A 83 -0.78 11.75 -1.90
C HIS A 83 -1.80 11.09 -2.83
N PHE A 84 -1.35 10.63 -4.00
CA PHE A 84 -2.21 9.93 -4.96
C PHE A 84 -2.87 8.68 -4.36
N ILE A 85 -2.09 7.83 -3.67
CA ILE A 85 -2.63 6.62 -3.03
C ILE A 85 -3.64 6.96 -1.95
N SER A 86 -3.36 8.00 -1.14
CA SER A 86 -4.28 8.47 -0.09
C SER A 86 -5.61 8.93 -0.68
N ASP A 87 -5.57 9.72 -1.75
CA ASP A 87 -6.77 10.23 -2.43
C ASP A 87 -7.59 9.11 -3.07
N GLU A 88 -6.95 8.19 -3.78
CA GLU A 88 -7.63 7.04 -4.38
C GLU A 88 -8.21 6.11 -3.32
N ALA A 89 -7.52 5.91 -2.20
CA ALA A 89 -8.05 5.12 -1.08
C ALA A 89 -9.26 5.81 -0.41
N ASN A 90 -9.24 7.14 -0.31
CA ASN A 90 -10.36 7.94 0.18
C ASN A 90 -11.58 7.80 -0.72
N LYS A 91 -11.40 7.96 -2.03
CA LYS A 91 -12.47 7.77 -3.03
C LYS A 91 -13.07 6.37 -2.95
N ALA A 92 -12.22 5.34 -2.95
CA ALA A 92 -12.68 3.95 -2.84
C ALA A 92 -13.46 3.70 -1.53
N SER A 93 -13.03 4.27 -0.41
CA SER A 93 -13.74 4.12 0.87
C SER A 93 -15.08 4.89 0.91
N ILE A 94 -15.20 6.02 0.18
CA ILE A 94 -16.47 6.74 0.02
C ILE A 94 -17.44 5.92 -0.84
N GLU A 95 -16.98 5.40 -1.98
CA GLU A 95 -17.81 4.53 -2.84
C GLU A 95 -18.30 3.29 -2.08
N LEU A 96 -17.45 2.67 -1.26
CA LEU A 96 -17.87 1.57 -0.39
C LEU A 96 -18.89 1.99 0.66
N ALA A 97 -18.83 3.23 1.15
CA ALA A 97 -19.81 3.72 2.11
C ALA A 97 -21.17 3.97 1.45
N GLU A 98 -21.20 4.36 0.17
CA GLU A 98 -22.44 4.47 -0.60
C GLU A 98 -23.10 3.09 -0.79
N GLU A 99 -22.32 2.04 -1.02
CA GLU A 99 -22.82 0.67 -1.18
C GLU A 99 -23.20 0.01 0.15
N ARG A 100 -22.38 0.17 1.19
CA ARG A 100 -22.44 -0.65 2.42
C ARG A 100 -22.71 0.14 3.70
N GLY A 101 -22.80 1.47 3.60
CA GLY A 101 -22.86 2.39 4.73
C GLY A 101 -21.48 2.75 5.31
N VAL A 102 -21.42 3.86 6.04
CA VAL A 102 -20.22 4.29 6.79
C VAL A 102 -19.85 3.29 7.90
N PHE A 103 -18.62 3.37 8.43
CA PHE A 103 -18.27 2.56 9.59
C PHE A 103 -19.20 2.84 10.78
N PRO A 104 -19.60 1.85 11.59
CA PRO A 104 -20.58 2.03 12.67
C PRO A 104 -20.21 3.12 13.70
N ALA A 105 -18.92 3.28 14.01
CA ALA A 105 -18.43 4.32 14.93
C ALA A 105 -18.23 5.70 14.26
N PHE A 106 -18.88 5.97 13.12
CA PHE A 106 -18.73 7.23 12.39
C PHE A 106 -19.19 8.43 13.22
N LYS A 107 -20.32 8.30 13.92
CA LYS A 107 -20.88 9.38 14.75
C LYS A 107 -19.93 9.73 15.89
N GLY A 108 -19.59 11.00 16.03
CA GLY A 108 -18.59 11.49 17.00
C GLY A 108 -17.13 11.29 16.58
N SER A 109 -16.86 10.78 15.37
CA SER A 109 -15.50 10.71 14.82
C SER A 109 -15.07 12.06 14.23
N VAL A 110 -13.79 12.18 13.86
CA VAL A 110 -13.25 13.36 13.15
C VAL A 110 -13.92 13.61 11.79
N TYR A 111 -14.62 12.61 11.23
CA TYR A 111 -15.34 12.71 9.97
C TYR A 111 -16.82 13.07 10.15
N ASP A 112 -17.33 13.12 11.39
CA ASP A 112 -18.70 13.54 11.71
C ASP A 112 -18.84 15.08 11.67
N ALA A 113 -18.46 15.66 10.55
CA ALA A 113 -18.55 17.08 10.25
C ALA A 113 -19.67 17.33 9.21
N PRO A 114 -20.46 18.40 9.33
CA PRO A 114 -21.46 18.75 8.33
C PRO A 114 -20.82 18.93 6.94
N GLY A 115 -21.29 18.17 5.95
CA GLY A 115 -20.73 18.18 4.59
C GLY A 115 -19.38 17.47 4.43
N GLY A 116 -18.89 16.79 5.48
CA GLY A 116 -17.65 16.01 5.44
C GLY A 116 -17.78 14.72 4.63
N PRO A 117 -16.64 14.13 4.22
CA PRO A 117 -16.62 12.87 3.49
C PRO A 117 -17.16 11.72 4.34
N ARG A 118 -17.94 10.84 3.72
CA ARG A 118 -18.55 9.69 4.38
C ARG A 118 -17.77 8.43 4.05
N PHE A 119 -16.84 8.06 4.94
CA PHE A 119 -15.96 6.90 4.72
C PHE A 119 -16.55 5.59 5.26
N ARG A 120 -16.23 4.49 4.57
CA ARG A 120 -16.45 3.11 5.05
C ARG A 120 -15.44 2.71 6.12
N ASN A 121 -14.24 3.29 6.11
CA ASN A 121 -13.11 2.88 6.95
C ASN A 121 -12.55 4.08 7.74
N ALA A 122 -12.36 3.92 9.06
CA ALA A 122 -11.84 5.01 9.90
C ALA A 122 -10.39 5.41 9.57
N SER A 123 -9.56 4.46 9.16
CA SER A 123 -8.21 4.66 8.60
C SER A 123 -8.07 3.82 7.33
N ARG A 124 -7.30 4.30 6.36
CA ARG A 124 -7.14 3.62 5.06
C ARG A 124 -5.71 3.19 4.76
N THR A 125 -4.72 4.02 5.05
CA THR A 125 -3.33 3.83 4.63
C THR A 125 -2.39 3.61 5.82
N THR A 126 -1.34 2.81 5.61
CA THR A 126 -0.25 2.60 6.58
C THR A 126 1.02 2.14 5.84
N ILE A 127 2.19 2.43 6.37
CA ILE A 127 3.45 1.85 5.90
C ILE A 127 3.91 0.83 6.94
N ALA A 128 3.75 -0.45 6.61
CA ALA A 128 4.15 -1.56 7.45
C ALA A 128 5.48 -2.15 6.98
N PRO A 129 6.27 -2.80 7.86
CA PRO A 129 7.40 -3.60 7.44
C PRO A 129 6.91 -4.77 6.58
N THR A 130 7.34 -4.86 5.32
CA THR A 130 6.87 -5.89 4.39
C THR A 130 7.85 -7.03 4.21
N GLY A 131 8.66 -7.37 5.21
CA GLY A 131 9.81 -8.28 5.06
C GLY A 131 9.50 -9.62 4.39
N SER A 132 8.45 -10.32 4.79
CA SER A 132 8.07 -11.60 4.15
C SER A 132 7.33 -11.42 2.82
N LEU A 133 6.50 -10.37 2.70
CA LEU A 133 5.70 -10.12 1.50
C LEU A 133 6.57 -9.64 0.34
N SER A 134 7.59 -8.82 0.61
CA SER A 134 8.53 -8.31 -0.39
C SER A 134 9.37 -9.43 -1.00
N ILE A 135 9.74 -10.44 -0.20
CA ILE A 135 10.39 -11.66 -0.69
C ILE A 135 9.49 -12.41 -1.69
N ILE A 136 8.21 -12.58 -1.36
CA ILE A 136 7.25 -13.27 -2.24
C ILE A 136 7.02 -12.46 -3.52
N ALA A 137 6.92 -11.13 -3.39
CA ALA A 137 6.72 -10.21 -4.51
C ALA A 137 8.01 -9.93 -5.31
N ASN A 138 9.16 -10.47 -4.86
CA ASN A 138 10.48 -10.22 -5.44
C ASN A 138 10.77 -8.72 -5.65
N CYS A 139 10.55 -7.92 -4.60
CA CYS A 139 10.77 -6.48 -4.62
C CYS A 139 11.41 -5.98 -3.31
N SER A 140 11.80 -4.72 -3.26
CA SER A 140 12.30 -4.06 -2.07
C SER A 140 11.24 -4.05 -0.98
N SER A 141 11.66 -4.17 0.28
CA SER A 141 10.75 -4.04 1.41
C SER A 141 10.22 -2.62 1.49
N GLY A 142 8.91 -2.49 1.72
CA GLY A 142 8.21 -1.26 2.06
C GLY A 142 8.68 -0.04 1.28
N ILE A 143 9.12 0.95 2.04
CA ILE A 143 9.76 2.15 1.51
C ILE A 143 11.27 2.11 1.71
N GLU A 144 11.84 1.04 2.24
CA GLU A 144 13.24 0.97 2.64
C GLU A 144 14.18 0.98 1.41
N PRO A 145 15.36 1.63 1.50
CA PRO A 145 16.37 1.54 0.46
C PRO A 145 16.94 0.12 0.35
N ILE A 146 17.51 -0.21 -0.82
CA ILE A 146 18.17 -1.51 -1.02
C ILE A 146 19.39 -1.60 -0.10
N PHE A 147 19.36 -2.58 0.81
CA PHE A 147 20.45 -2.81 1.76
C PHE A 147 21.73 -3.33 1.08
N ALA A 148 21.58 -4.27 0.14
CA ALA A 148 22.67 -4.84 -0.63
C ALA A 148 22.19 -5.27 -2.02
N LEU A 149 22.94 -4.90 -3.06
CA LEU A 149 22.64 -5.28 -4.46
C LEU A 149 22.77 -6.79 -4.71
N SER A 150 23.63 -7.45 -3.93
CA SER A 150 23.86 -8.88 -3.98
C SER A 150 24.02 -9.38 -2.54
N TYR A 151 23.26 -10.41 -2.19
CA TYR A 151 23.38 -11.10 -0.92
C TYR A 151 23.26 -12.60 -1.13
N VAL A 152 23.86 -13.38 -0.24
CA VAL A 152 23.77 -14.85 -0.28
C VAL A 152 22.62 -15.29 0.60
N ARG A 153 21.65 -15.99 0.02
CA ARG A 153 20.57 -16.61 0.77
C ARG A 153 20.89 -18.08 1.00
N HIS A 154 21.04 -18.46 2.26
CA HIS A 154 21.23 -19.85 2.64
C HIS A 154 19.87 -20.54 2.77
N ILE A 155 19.53 -21.38 1.79
CA ILE A 155 18.44 -22.33 1.88
C ILE A 155 19.06 -23.67 2.27
N GLN A 156 18.51 -24.32 3.30
CA GLN A 156 19.08 -25.52 3.89
C GLN A 156 19.31 -26.58 2.80
N LEU A 157 20.59 -26.77 2.44
CA LEU A 157 21.22 -27.69 1.45
C LEU A 157 21.76 -27.11 0.13
N GLN A 158 21.52 -25.86 -0.26
CA GLN A 158 22.20 -25.24 -1.42
C GLN A 158 22.37 -23.72 -1.26
N THR A 159 23.60 -23.23 -1.48
CA THR A 159 23.90 -21.79 -1.53
C THR A 159 23.49 -21.25 -2.91
N HIS A 160 22.44 -20.42 -2.95
CA HIS A 160 22.03 -19.71 -4.17
C HIS A 160 22.47 -18.25 -4.06
N GLN A 161 23.18 -17.75 -5.07
CA GLN A 161 23.41 -16.30 -5.26
C GLN A 161 22.19 -15.74 -5.97
N GLU A 162 21.36 -14.98 -5.26
CA GLU A 162 20.29 -14.18 -5.85
C GLU A 162 20.87 -12.81 -6.23
N PHE A 163 20.94 -12.53 -7.53
CA PHE A 163 21.14 -11.17 -8.01
C PHE A 163 19.77 -10.49 -8.09
N GLN A 164 19.59 -9.34 -7.43
CA GLN A 164 18.46 -8.47 -7.76
C GLN A 164 18.68 -7.97 -9.19
N SER A 165 17.96 -8.56 -10.14
CA SER A 165 18.02 -8.20 -11.55
C SER A 165 17.58 -6.75 -11.73
N LEU A 166 18.56 -5.86 -11.90
CA LEU A 166 18.37 -4.54 -12.46
C LEU A 166 18.29 -4.75 -13.96
N CYS A 167 17.11 -4.56 -14.55
CA CYS A 167 16.79 -4.85 -15.96
C CYS A 167 17.97 -4.68 -16.93
N SER A 168 18.16 -5.72 -17.74
CA SER A 168 18.81 -5.68 -19.07
C SER A 168 18.09 -4.76 -20.05
#